data_AF-F2X954-F1
#
_entry.id   AF-F2X954-F1
#
_cell.length_a   1.000
_cell.length_b   1.000
_cell.length_c   1.000
_cell.angle_alpha   90.00
_cell.angle_beta   90.00
_cell.angle_gamma   90.00
#
_symmetry.space_group_name_H-M   'P 1'
#
loop_
_entity.id
_entity.type
_entity.pdbx_description
1 polymer ?
#
loop_
_entity_poly.entity_id
_entity_poly.type
_entity_poly.pdbx_seq_one_letter_code
_entity_poly.pdbx_strand_id
1 'polypeptide(L)'
;TTSSIREMISPLSGLLVVFFIIQLIGQIPATLWVLFGEERFAWDGVMVGVSLAVFGLTHALFQGLAAGFIAKHLGEQRAIVVGILADGCGL
;
A
#
# COMPACT_ATOMS: atom_id res chain seq x y z
N THR A 1 6.84 -9.55 -33.12
CA THR A 1 5.76 -9.22 -32.16
C THR A 1 5.94 -9.89 -30.81
N THR A 2 6.22 -11.20 -30.74
CA THR A 2 6.47 -11.93 -29.47
C THR A 2 7.74 -11.53 -28.73
N SER A 3 8.80 -11.08 -29.42
CA SER A 3 10.04 -10.58 -28.78
C SER A 3 9.82 -9.26 -28.03
N SER A 4 9.10 -8.30 -28.62
CA SER A 4 8.78 -7.01 -28.00
C SER A 4 7.92 -7.15 -26.74
N ILE A 5 6.99 -8.12 -26.73
CA ILE A 5 6.17 -8.41 -25.54
C ILE A 5 7.06 -8.96 -24.40
N ARG A 6 8.02 -9.83 -24.71
CA ARG A 6 8.93 -10.41 -23.71
C ARG A 6 9.88 -9.37 -23.12
N GLU A 7 10.33 -8.41 -23.93
CA GLU A 7 11.15 -7.27 -23.46
C GLU A 7 10.37 -6.29 -22.60
N MET A 8 9.06 -6.08 -22.85
CA MET A 8 8.19 -5.29 -21.96
C MET A 8 7.89 -6.00 -20.64
N ILE A 9 7.63 -7.32 -20.68
CA ILE A 9 7.23 -8.08 -19.49
C ILE A 9 8.42 -8.29 -18.53
N SER A 10 9.64 -8.40 -19.04
CA SER A 10 10.84 -8.64 -18.22
C SER A 10 11.00 -7.60 -17.08
N PRO A 11 11.03 -6.28 -17.33
CA PRO A 11 11.10 -5.28 -16.25
C PRO A 11 9.82 -5.18 -15.42
N LEU A 12 8.64 -5.40 -16.03
CA LEU A 12 7.35 -5.37 -15.30
C LEU A 12 7.24 -6.52 -14.30
N SER A 13 7.78 -7.69 -14.62
CA SER A 13 7.72 -8.87 -13.75
C SER A 13 8.44 -8.64 -12.42
N GLY A 14 9.61 -7.99 -12.44
CA GLY A 14 10.30 -7.59 -11.21
C GLY A 14 9.50 -6.60 -10.38
N LEU A 15 8.89 -5.60 -11.03
CA LEU A 15 8.04 -4.62 -10.36
C LEU A 15 6.80 -5.27 -9.73
N LEU A 16 6.16 -6.20 -10.44
CA LEU A 16 4.99 -6.94 -9.95
C LEU A 16 5.33 -7.82 -8.74
N VAL A 17 6.51 -8.45 -8.73
CA VAL A 17 6.96 -9.24 -7.56
C VAL A 17 7.16 -8.34 -6.35
N VAL A 18 7.84 -7.19 -6.51
CA VAL A 18 8.03 -6.22 -5.42
C VAL A 18 6.69 -5.69 -4.93
N PHE A 19 5.81 -5.28 -5.84
CA PHE A 19 4.47 -4.81 -5.51
C PHE A 19 3.66 -5.88 -4.76
N PHE A 20 3.72 -7.14 -5.20
CA PHE A 20 3.06 -8.25 -4.54
C PHE A 20 3.55 -8.44 -3.11
N ILE A 21 4.88 -8.41 -2.89
CA ILE A 21 5.46 -8.58 -1.55
C ILE A 21 5.01 -7.44 -0.63
N ILE A 22 5.10 -6.19 -1.08
CA ILE A 22 4.67 -5.03 -0.30
C ILE A 22 3.17 -5.12 0.03
N GLN A 23 2.33 -5.43 -0.96
CA GLN A 23 0.89 -5.58 -0.73
C GLN A 23 0.54 -6.73 0.21
N LEU A 24 1.27 -7.84 0.13
CA LEU A 24 1.08 -9.00 1.02
C LEU A 24 1.40 -8.63 2.47
N ILE A 25 2.53 -7.96 2.71
CA ILE A 25 2.93 -7.49 4.05
C ILE A 25 1.92 -6.46 4.57
N GLY A 26 1.46 -5.55 3.71
CA GLY A 26 0.47 -4.53 4.06
C GLY A 26 -0.89 -5.04 4.53
N GLN A 27 -1.23 -6.33 4.33
CA GLN A 27 -2.46 -6.92 4.87
C GLN A 27 -2.37 -7.30 6.35
N ILE A 28 -1.16 -7.47 6.88
CA ILE A 28 -0.95 -7.94 8.26
C ILE A 28 -1.52 -6.93 9.28
N PRO A 29 -1.22 -5.62 9.21
CA PRO A 29 -1.73 -4.66 10.18
C PRO A 29 -3.25 -4.58 10.20
N ALA A 30 -3.91 -4.64 9.04
CA ALA A 30 -5.36 -4.61 8.95
C ALA A 30 -6.01 -5.80 9.67
N THR A 31 -5.42 -6.99 9.55
CA THR A 31 -5.92 -8.20 10.21
C THR A 31 -5.66 -8.18 11.72
N LEU A 32 -4.45 -7.77 12.13
CA LEU A 32 -4.10 -7.65 13.54
C LEU A 32 -4.91 -6.57 14.27
N TRP A 33 -5.28 -5.49 13.58
CA TRP A 33 -6.12 -4.42 14.13
C TRP A 33 -7.48 -4.92 14.59
N VAL A 34 -8.09 -5.85 13.84
CA VAL A 34 -9.38 -6.47 14.23
C VAL A 34 -9.23 -7.21 15.55
N LEU A 35 -8.24 -8.13 15.62
CA LEU A 35 -8.00 -8.95 16.81
C LEU A 35 -7.62 -8.11 18.03
N PHE A 36 -6.72 -7.14 17.84
CA PHE A 36 -6.30 -6.23 18.90
C PHE A 36 -7.44 -5.33 19.38
N GLY A 37 -8.29 -4.85 18.48
CA GLY A 37 -9.47 -4.06 18.80
C GLY A 37 -10.45 -4.80 19.70
N GLU A 38 -10.72 -6.07 19.35
CA GLU A 38 -11.57 -6.96 20.12
C GLU A 38 -10.96 -7.26 21.51
N GLU A 39 -9.70 -7.67 21.57
CA GLU A 39 -9.05 -8.06 22.83
C GLU A 39 -8.77 -6.87 23.77
N ARG A 40 -8.32 -5.73 23.23
CA ARG A 40 -7.84 -4.60 24.04
C ARG A 40 -8.95 -3.60 24.38
N PHE A 41 -9.88 -3.38 23.46
CA PHE A 41 -10.91 -2.35 23.59
C PHE A 41 -12.34 -2.90 23.65
N ALA A 42 -12.50 -4.23 23.59
CA ALA A 42 -13.80 -4.89 23.53
C ALA A 42 -14.68 -4.33 22.39
N TRP A 43 -14.05 -3.97 21.27
CA TRP A 43 -14.78 -3.48 20.10
C TRP A 43 -15.61 -4.59 19.48
N ASP A 44 -16.83 -4.25 19.09
CA ASP A 44 -17.63 -5.10 18.23
C ASP A 44 -17.22 -4.94 16.75
N GLY A 45 -17.70 -5.83 15.89
CA GLY A 45 -17.36 -5.80 14.46
C GLY A 45 -17.78 -4.51 13.75
N VAL A 46 -18.77 -3.78 14.28
CA VAL A 46 -19.22 -2.50 13.72
C VAL A 46 -18.19 -1.41 14.00
N MET A 47 -17.69 -1.30 15.24
CA MET A 47 -16.65 -0.34 15.59
C MET A 47 -15.37 -0.56 14.79
N VAL A 48 -14.94 -1.82 14.65
CA VAL A 48 -13.80 -2.18 13.81
C VAL A 48 -14.05 -1.79 12.35
N GLY A 49 -15.21 -2.13 11.79
CA GLY A 49 -15.59 -1.82 10.43
C GLY A 49 -15.61 -0.31 10.13
N VAL A 50 -16.18 0.49 11.04
CA VAL A 50 -16.18 1.97 10.92
C VAL A 50 -14.76 2.52 10.97
N SER A 51 -13.91 2.03 11.88
CA SER A 51 -12.51 2.48 11.96
C SER A 51 -11.73 2.19 10.67
N LEU A 52 -11.91 0.99 10.10
CA LEU A 52 -11.28 0.59 8.84
C LEU A 52 -11.84 1.35 7.64
N ALA A 53 -13.15 1.68 7.64
CA ALA A 53 -13.76 2.50 6.60
C ALA A 53 -13.19 3.93 6.59
N VAL A 54 -13.04 4.54 7.78
CA VAL A 54 -12.42 5.87 7.92
C VAL A 54 -10.94 5.84 7.49
N PHE A 55 -10.21 4.80 7.89
CA PHE A 55 -8.84 4.57 7.44
C PHE A 55 -8.77 4.44 5.91
N GLY A 56 -9.60 3.60 5.32
CA GLY A 56 -9.64 3.38 3.87
C GLY A 56 -10.01 4.64 3.09
N LEU A 57 -10.96 5.43 3.57
CA LEU A 57 -11.32 6.72 2.96
C LEU A 57 -10.15 7.71 3.01
N THR A 58 -9.51 7.84 4.17
CA THR A 58 -8.35 8.73 4.34
C THR A 58 -7.20 8.28 3.45
N HIS A 59 -6.93 6.97 3.42
CA HIS A 59 -5.91 6.37 2.57
C HIS A 59 -6.17 6.63 1.09
N ALA A 60 -7.40 6.43 0.60
CA ALA A 60 -7.77 6.71 -0.78
C ALA A 60 -7.61 8.20 -1.14
N LEU A 61 -7.97 9.10 -0.23
CA LEU A 61 -7.76 10.54 -0.42
C LEU A 61 -6.26 10.88 -0.53
N PHE A 62 -5.43 10.34 0.35
CA PHE A 62 -3.98 10.52 0.29
C PHE A 62 -3.39 9.93 -1.00
N GLN A 63 -3.82 8.74 -1.42
CA GLN A 63 -3.36 8.15 -2.68
C GLN A 63 -3.76 9.01 -3.89
N GLY A 64 -5.00 9.50 -3.94
CA GLY A 64 -5.47 10.32 -5.06
C GLY A 64 -4.78 11.70 -5.15
N LEU A 65 -4.48 12.32 -4.00
CA LEU A 65 -3.94 13.68 -3.95
C LEU A 65 -2.41 13.70 -3.85
N ALA A 66 -1.83 12.92 -2.94
CA ALA A 66 -0.42 12.95 -2.63
C ALA A 66 0.42 12.15 -3.63
N ALA A 67 -0.05 11.00 -4.13
CA ALA A 67 0.78 10.17 -5.01
C ALA A 67 1.13 10.91 -6.31
N GLY A 68 0.14 11.53 -6.96
CA GLY A 68 0.36 12.35 -8.16
C GLY A 68 1.20 13.60 -7.88
N PHE A 69 0.97 14.26 -6.74
CA PHE A 69 1.74 15.44 -6.34
C PHE A 69 3.22 15.11 -6.09
N ILE A 70 3.50 14.04 -5.35
CA ILE A 70 4.85 13.57 -5.01
C ILE A 70 5.56 13.10 -6.29
N ALA A 71 4.91 12.31 -7.13
CA ALA A 71 5.50 11.85 -8.40
C ALA A 71 5.89 13.02 -9.31
N LYS A 72 5.05 14.08 -9.36
CA LYS A 72 5.33 15.28 -10.15
C LYS A 72 6.52 16.09 -9.62
N HIS A 73 6.76 16.11 -8.31
CA HIS A 73 7.84 16.91 -7.69
C HIS A 73 9.17 16.13 -7.54
N LEU A 74 9.12 14.84 -7.24
CA LEU A 74 10.32 14.01 -7.01
C LEU A 74 10.76 13.21 -8.24
N GLY A 75 9.86 12.99 -9.20
CA GLY A 75 10.04 12.04 -10.30
C GLY A 75 9.66 10.62 -9.89
N GLU A 76 9.15 9.83 -10.83
CA GLU A 76 8.55 8.50 -10.59
C GLU A 76 9.50 7.53 -9.86
N GLN A 77 10.75 7.43 -10.32
CA GLN A 77 11.70 6.47 -9.77
C GLN A 77 12.11 6.80 -8.32
N ARG A 78 12.27 8.09 -8.00
CA ARG A 78 12.60 8.54 -6.64
C ARG A 78 11.40 8.43 -5.70
N ALA A 79 10.20 8.72 -6.19
CA ALA A 79 8.96 8.55 -5.42
C ALA A 79 8.77 7.09 -4.99
N ILE A 80 9.05 6.12 -5.86
CA ILE A 80 8.99 4.68 -5.53
C ILE A 80 10.00 4.33 -4.43
N VAL A 81 11.26 4.75 -4.56
CA VAL A 81 12.29 4.44 -3.55
C VAL A 81 11.97 5.07 -2.20
N VAL A 82 11.52 6.34 -2.19
CA VAL A 82 11.11 7.02 -0.95
C VAL A 82 9.91 6.32 -0.32
N GLY A 83 8.93 5.90 -1.11
CA GLY A 83 7.78 5.14 -0.62
C GLY A 83 8.18 3.83 0.05
N ILE A 84 9.06 3.05 -0.59
CA ILE A 84 9.57 1.78 -0.03
C ILE A 84 10.36 2.01 1.27
N LEU A 85 11.18 3.06 1.34
CA LEU A 85 11.92 3.38 2.56
C LEU A 85 11.01 3.85 3.70
N ALA A 86 9.98 4.65 3.40
CA ALA A 86 9.00 5.08 4.39
C ALA A 86 8.24 3.87 4.98
N ASP A 87 7.72 3.01 4.11
CA ASP A 87 7.01 1.78 4.49
C ASP A 87 7.90 0.86 5.33
N GLY A 88 9.16 0.67 4.93
CA GLY A 88 10.13 -0.13 5.69
C GLY A 88 10.54 0.46 7.04
N CYS A 89 10.44 1.78 7.22
CA CYS A 89 10.67 2.44 8.50
C CYS A 89 9.44 2.41 9.43
N GLY A 90 8.30 1.88 8.96
CA GLY A 90 7.04 1.86 9.72
C GLY A 90 6.27 3.18 9.70
N LEU A 91 6.49 4.01 8.67
CA LEU A 91 5.72 5.23 8.38
C LEU A 91 4.68 4.99 7.28
#